data_AF-A0A1I8G1A5-F1
#
_entry.id   AF-A0A1I8G1A5-F1
#
_cell.length_a   1.000
_cell.length_b   1.000
_cell.length_c   1.000
_cell.angle_alpha   90.00
_cell.angle_beta   90.00
_cell.angle_gamma   90.00
#
_symmetry.space_group_name_H-M   'P 1'
#
loop_
_entity.id
_entity.type
_entity.pdbx_description
1 polymer ?
#
loop_
_entity_poly.entity_id
_entity_poly.type
_entity_poly.pdbx_seq_one_letter_code
_entity_poly.pdbx_strand_id
1 'polypeptide(L)'
;MDDRELSAYRIVSAIRASSSKLQPIPNAVHFFLFYPRQRYVELEFHHYVALLSAAWLSGTDFVILWCSAMPDGHYWHQLKSNLTAHGKQNQLLLATRPLPKRVFNRNVRVIEHQVDVMKLETGITIGGIILDTDVLTLRSLQPLRRFDCVIGRESSIGLTIGAFMTKPRDIFLMLWYMLYQTFDDGQWAQHSVLLPQQI
;
A
#
# COMPACT_ATOMS: atom_id res chain seq x y z
N MET A 1 5.40 -23.86 6.96
CA MET A 1 5.54 -22.57 6.26
C MET A 1 6.74 -21.91 6.91
N ASP A 2 7.81 -21.68 6.14
CA ASP A 2 8.97 -20.98 6.67
C ASP A 2 8.60 -19.49 6.65
N ASP A 3 8.47 -18.87 7.82
CA ASP A 3 8.06 -17.46 8.03
C ASP A 3 9.13 -16.48 7.53
N ARG A 4 9.61 -16.68 6.29
CA ARG A 4 10.63 -15.83 5.70
C ARG A 4 9.96 -14.53 5.29
N GLU A 5 9.96 -13.60 6.21
CA GLU A 5 10.04 -12.16 5.93
C GLU A 5 10.87 -11.97 4.66
N LEU A 6 10.20 -11.58 3.57
CA LEU A 6 10.91 -11.25 2.36
C LEU A 6 11.45 -9.85 2.58
N SER A 7 12.78 -9.71 2.52
CA SER A 7 13.36 -8.37 2.47
C SER A 7 12.68 -7.57 1.36
N ALA A 8 12.51 -6.26 1.54
CA ALA A 8 11.87 -5.38 0.55
C ALA A 8 12.41 -5.61 -0.88
N TYR A 9 13.70 -5.93 -1.00
CA TYR A 9 14.35 -6.32 -2.26
C TYR A 9 13.74 -7.56 -2.94
N ARG A 10 13.42 -8.62 -2.20
CA ARG A 10 12.83 -9.85 -2.76
C ARG A 10 11.40 -9.60 -3.23
N ILE A 11 10.65 -8.74 -2.54
CA ILE A 11 9.29 -8.33 -2.93
C ILE A 11 9.33 -7.54 -4.23
N VAL A 12 10.21 -6.53 -4.31
CA VAL A 12 10.43 -5.76 -5.55
C VAL A 12 10.81 -6.69 -6.71
N SER A 13 11.65 -7.69 -6.46
CA SER A 13 12.06 -8.66 -7.48
C SER A 13 10.90 -9.53 -7.94
N ALA A 14 10.05 -10.02 -7.01
CA ALA A 14 8.86 -10.80 -7.34
C ALA A 14 7.84 -10.00 -8.16
N ILE A 15 7.56 -8.76 -7.75
CA ILE A 15 6.65 -7.85 -8.47
C ILE A 15 7.17 -7.58 -9.88
N ARG A 16 8.47 -7.29 -10.03
CA ARG A 16 9.09 -7.06 -11.34
C ARG A 16 9.09 -8.31 -12.23
N ALA A 17 9.25 -9.50 -11.65
CA ALA A 17 9.22 -10.76 -12.39
C ALA A 17 7.80 -11.12 -12.87
N SER A 18 6.77 -10.78 -12.08
CA SER A 18 5.36 -11.06 -12.42
C SER A 18 4.71 -10.00 -13.29
N SER A 19 5.20 -8.75 -13.23
CA SER A 19 4.62 -7.64 -13.99
C SER A 19 4.71 -7.92 -15.49
N SER A 20 3.57 -8.27 -16.09
CA SER A 20 3.48 -8.42 -17.54
C SER A 20 3.90 -7.10 -18.18
N LYS A 21 4.74 -7.16 -19.23
CA LYS A 21 5.19 -5.98 -19.99
C LYS A 21 4.06 -5.19 -20.67
N LEU A 22 2.79 -5.58 -20.46
CA LEU A 22 1.63 -5.10 -21.19
C LEU A 22 0.86 -3.97 -20.49
N GLN A 23 1.07 -3.74 -19.18
CA GLN A 23 0.34 -2.74 -18.41
C GLN A 23 1.33 -1.88 -17.59
N PRO A 24 1.23 -0.54 -17.60
CA PRO A 24 2.14 0.35 -16.86
C PRO A 24 2.16 0.11 -15.35
N ILE A 25 0.98 -0.13 -14.74
CA ILE A 25 0.86 -0.31 -13.28
C ILE A 25 1.17 -1.77 -12.92
N PRO A 26 2.11 -2.04 -12.01
CA PRO A 26 2.40 -3.39 -11.48
C PRO A 26 1.17 -4.09 -10.89
N ASN A 27 1.10 -5.42 -11.05
CA ASN A 27 -0.06 -6.22 -10.63
C ASN A 27 -0.03 -6.61 -9.14
N ALA A 28 0.16 -5.62 -8.26
CA ALA A 28 0.44 -5.86 -6.85
C ALA A 28 -0.32 -4.85 -5.99
N VAL A 29 -1.08 -5.35 -5.01
CA VAL A 29 -1.75 -4.52 -4.00
C VAL A 29 -0.82 -4.35 -2.79
N HIS A 30 -0.74 -3.14 -2.26
CA HIS A 30 0.03 -2.78 -1.08
C HIS A 30 -0.90 -2.23 0.00
N PHE A 31 -0.87 -2.87 1.17
CA PHE A 31 -1.49 -2.40 2.42
C PHE A 31 -0.41 -2.07 3.44
N PHE A 32 -0.70 -1.14 4.36
CA PHE A 32 0.24 -0.65 5.35
C PHE A 32 -0.38 -0.73 6.74
N LEU A 33 0.21 -1.53 7.63
CA LEU A 33 -0.31 -1.79 8.97
C LEU A 33 0.80 -1.63 10.02
N PHE A 34 0.82 -0.46 10.67
CA PHE A 34 1.91 -0.08 11.55
C PHE A 34 1.43 0.27 12.95
N TYR A 35 1.79 -0.58 13.91
CA TYR A 35 1.61 -0.33 15.34
C TYR A 35 2.99 -0.31 16.02
N PRO A 36 3.65 0.86 16.08
CA PRO A 36 4.98 0.94 16.63
C PRO A 36 4.98 0.51 18.11
N ARG A 37 6.07 -0.16 18.52
CA ARG A 37 6.30 -0.71 19.89
C ARG A 37 5.59 -2.01 20.21
N GLN A 38 4.83 -2.60 19.28
CA GLN A 38 4.28 -3.95 19.45
C GLN A 38 5.26 -5.01 18.93
N ARG A 39 5.29 -6.18 19.60
CA ARG A 39 6.13 -7.33 19.20
C ARG A 39 5.56 -8.07 17.98
N TYR A 40 4.25 -8.01 17.81
CA TYR A 40 3.49 -8.57 16.72
C TYR A 40 2.30 -7.64 16.43
N VAL A 41 1.67 -7.79 15.27
CA VAL A 41 0.50 -6.99 14.89
C VAL A 41 -0.73 -7.89 14.78
N GLU A 42 -1.79 -7.58 15.51
CA GLU A 42 -3.07 -8.27 15.32
C GLU A 42 -3.88 -7.61 14.21
N LEU A 43 -4.42 -8.43 13.31
CA LEU A 43 -5.43 -7.95 12.37
C LEU A 43 -6.75 -7.72 13.11
N GLU A 44 -7.36 -6.57 12.92
CA GLU A 44 -8.78 -6.38 13.20
C GLU A 44 -9.63 -7.01 12.09
N PHE A 45 -10.92 -7.18 12.35
CA PHE A 45 -11.85 -7.78 11.40
C PHE A 45 -11.84 -7.05 10.04
N HIS A 46 -11.84 -5.72 10.06
CA HIS A 46 -11.89 -4.95 8.82
C HIS A 46 -10.60 -5.08 8.00
N HIS A 47 -9.42 -5.17 8.63
CA HIS A 47 -8.16 -5.49 7.93
C HIS A 47 -8.21 -6.83 7.22
N TYR A 48 -8.75 -7.84 7.90
CA TYR A 48 -8.92 -9.19 7.34
C TYR A 48 -9.82 -9.19 6.10
N VAL A 49 -10.97 -8.50 6.18
CA VAL A 49 -11.89 -8.39 5.05
C VAL A 49 -11.27 -7.60 3.90
N ALA A 50 -10.55 -6.50 4.16
CA ALA A 50 -9.84 -5.74 3.14
C ALA A 50 -8.79 -6.59 2.40
N LEU A 51 -7.92 -7.29 3.13
CA LEU A 51 -6.90 -8.18 2.56
C LEU A 51 -7.51 -9.32 1.74
N LEU A 52 -8.58 -9.95 2.24
CA LEU A 52 -9.31 -10.98 1.49
C LEU A 52 -9.93 -10.41 0.21
N SER A 53 -10.61 -9.26 0.30
CA SER A 53 -11.25 -8.65 -0.86
C SER A 53 -10.22 -8.37 -1.97
N ALA A 54 -9.01 -7.90 -1.61
CA ALA A 54 -7.92 -7.71 -2.55
C ALA A 54 -7.44 -9.05 -3.14
N ALA A 55 -7.19 -10.08 -2.32
CA ALA A 55 -6.68 -11.37 -2.80
C ALA A 55 -7.66 -12.10 -3.74
N TRP A 56 -8.97 -11.90 -3.52
CA TRP A 56 -10.02 -12.59 -4.26
C TRP A 56 -10.55 -11.81 -5.45
N LEU A 57 -10.75 -10.50 -5.31
CA LEU A 57 -11.56 -9.71 -6.25
C LEU A 57 -10.74 -8.78 -7.13
N SER A 58 -9.53 -8.36 -6.70
CA SER A 58 -8.72 -7.40 -7.47
C SER A 58 -8.19 -7.96 -8.80
N GLY A 59 -7.97 -9.28 -8.85
CA GLY A 59 -7.25 -9.93 -9.95
C GLY A 59 -5.73 -9.73 -9.91
N THR A 60 -5.14 -9.30 -8.79
CA THR A 60 -3.69 -9.10 -8.67
C THR A 60 -2.91 -10.38 -8.44
N ASP A 61 -1.63 -10.35 -8.82
CA ASP A 61 -0.70 -11.47 -8.61
C ASP A 61 -0.22 -11.52 -7.16
N PHE A 62 -0.16 -10.36 -6.50
CA PHE A 62 0.28 -10.24 -5.12
C PHE A 62 -0.59 -9.28 -4.32
N VAL A 63 -0.69 -9.60 -3.02
CA VAL A 63 -1.16 -8.72 -1.95
C VAL A 63 0.01 -8.62 -0.97
N ILE A 64 0.57 -7.43 -0.82
CA ILE A 64 1.70 -7.12 0.05
C ILE A 64 1.17 -6.39 1.28
N LEU A 65 1.46 -6.93 2.45
CA LEU A 65 1.23 -6.25 3.72
C LEU A 65 2.56 -5.74 4.26
N TRP A 66 2.70 -4.42 4.27
CA TRP A 66 3.80 -3.72 4.94
C TRP A 66 3.46 -3.58 6.42
N CYS A 67 4.29 -4.11 7.30
CA CYS A 67 4.02 -4.13 8.73
C CYS A 67 5.23 -3.76 9.59
N SER A 68 4.97 -3.21 10.78
CA SER A 68 6.00 -2.88 11.78
C SER A 68 6.57 -4.11 12.49
N ALA A 69 5.80 -5.19 12.53
CA ALA A 69 6.15 -6.47 13.12
C ALA A 69 5.35 -7.58 12.44
N MET A 70 5.76 -8.84 12.63
CA MET A 70 5.05 -9.98 12.03
C MET A 70 3.59 -10.03 12.50
N PRO A 71 2.61 -10.19 11.60
CA PRO A 71 1.22 -10.31 11.99
C PRO A 71 0.95 -11.64 12.70
N ASP A 72 0.05 -11.62 13.68
CA ASP A 72 -0.42 -12.80 14.40
C ASP A 72 -1.89 -12.68 14.82
N GLY A 73 -2.42 -13.72 15.46
CA GLY A 73 -3.76 -13.71 16.06
C GLY A 73 -4.87 -14.26 15.16
N HIS A 74 -6.10 -14.21 15.66
CA HIS A 74 -7.24 -14.94 15.11
C HIS A 74 -7.46 -14.68 13.60
N TYR A 75 -7.61 -13.41 13.22
CA TYR A 75 -7.92 -13.03 11.86
C TYR A 75 -6.74 -13.23 10.89
N TRP A 76 -5.50 -13.13 11.38
CA TRP A 76 -4.31 -13.49 10.60
C TRP A 76 -4.28 -14.98 10.26
N HIS A 77 -4.54 -15.83 11.25
CA HIS A 77 -4.61 -17.28 11.02
C HIS A 77 -5.75 -17.65 10.08
N GLN A 78 -6.91 -16.98 10.20
CA GLN A 78 -8.03 -17.18 9.26
C GLN A 78 -7.67 -16.75 7.84
N LEU A 79 -7.01 -15.60 7.64
CA LEU A 79 -6.52 -15.16 6.33
C LEU A 79 -5.62 -16.21 5.70
N LYS A 80 -4.59 -16.66 6.44
CA LYS A 80 -3.64 -17.68 5.96
C LYS A 80 -4.32 -19.00 5.63
N SER A 81 -5.22 -19.45 6.50
CA SER A 81 -5.98 -20.69 6.32
C SER A 81 -6.85 -20.62 5.05
N ASN A 82 -7.59 -19.51 4.87
CA ASN A 82 -8.40 -19.27 3.67
C ASN A 82 -7.54 -19.32 2.40
N LEU A 83 -6.47 -18.53 2.33
CA LEU A 83 -5.62 -18.50 1.13
C LEU A 83 -4.96 -19.85 0.84
N THR A 84 -4.52 -20.58 1.87
CA THR A 84 -3.92 -21.91 1.71
C THR A 84 -4.92 -22.94 1.21
N ALA A 85 -6.14 -22.96 1.76
CA ALA A 85 -7.20 -23.88 1.35
C ALA A 85 -7.59 -23.72 -0.13
N HIS A 86 -7.29 -22.56 -0.73
CA HIS A 86 -7.60 -22.23 -2.12
C HIS A 86 -6.36 -22.09 -3.01
N GLY A 87 -5.18 -22.55 -2.57
CA GLY A 87 -3.96 -22.55 -3.38
C GLY A 87 -3.39 -21.15 -3.66
N LYS A 88 -3.80 -20.14 -2.88
CA LYS A 88 -3.41 -18.72 -3.00
C LYS A 88 -2.36 -18.29 -1.97
N GLN A 89 -1.77 -19.21 -1.22
CA GLN A 89 -0.80 -18.90 -0.16
C GLN A 89 0.42 -18.09 -0.64
N ASN A 90 0.82 -18.26 -1.90
CA ASN A 90 1.96 -17.51 -2.49
C ASN A 90 1.57 -16.10 -2.98
N GLN A 91 0.30 -15.74 -2.94
CA GLN A 91 -0.21 -14.42 -3.32
C GLN A 91 0.04 -13.38 -2.20
N LEU A 92 0.05 -13.82 -0.94
CA LEU A 92 0.25 -12.93 0.21
C LEU A 92 1.74 -12.82 0.55
N LEU A 93 2.29 -11.62 0.47
CA LEU A 93 3.68 -11.32 0.83
C LEU A 93 3.72 -10.39 2.04
N LEU A 94 4.66 -10.64 2.95
CA LEU A 94 4.93 -9.78 4.09
C LEU A 94 6.19 -8.97 3.86
N ALA A 95 6.12 -7.69 4.17
CA ALA A 95 7.22 -6.74 4.07
C ALA A 95 7.37 -5.96 5.37
N THR A 96 8.60 -5.70 5.80
CA THR A 96 8.86 -4.74 6.88
C THR A 96 9.78 -3.64 6.39
N ARG A 97 9.58 -2.44 6.95
CA ARG A 97 10.46 -1.30 6.76
C ARG A 97 10.22 -0.31 7.91
N PRO A 98 11.24 0.39 8.42
CA PRO A 98 11.04 1.47 9.39
C PRO A 98 10.15 2.60 8.82
N LEU A 99 9.24 3.11 9.65
CA LEU A 99 8.46 4.30 9.31
C LEU A 99 9.37 5.52 9.12
N PRO A 100 9.15 6.33 8.08
CA PRO A 100 9.92 7.55 7.87
C PRO A 100 9.67 8.53 9.02
N LYS A 101 10.73 9.00 9.67
CA LYS A 101 10.62 10.05 10.72
C LYS A 101 10.78 11.45 10.17
N ARG A 102 11.18 11.55 8.90
CA ARG A 102 11.41 12.79 8.18
C ARG A 102 11.02 12.62 6.72
N VAL A 103 10.59 13.72 6.10
CA VAL A 103 10.37 13.84 4.66
C VAL A 103 11.00 15.16 4.23
N PHE A 104 11.95 15.10 3.29
CA PHE A 104 12.88 16.21 3.03
C PHE A 104 13.51 16.77 4.32
N ASN A 105 13.32 18.06 4.59
CA ASN A 105 13.81 18.73 5.80
C ASN A 105 12.76 18.79 6.93
N ARG A 106 11.57 18.18 6.76
CA ARG A 106 10.45 18.22 7.71
C ARG A 106 10.42 16.97 8.58
N ASN A 107 9.96 17.11 9.83
CA ASN A 107 9.72 15.98 10.73
C ASN A 107 8.30 15.44 10.51
N VAL A 108 8.14 14.13 10.61
CA VAL A 108 6.84 13.45 10.52
C VAL A 108 6.67 12.62 11.79
N ARG A 109 5.74 13.02 12.66
CA ARG A 109 5.56 12.44 14.00
C ARG A 109 4.31 11.59 14.06
N VAL A 110 3.22 12.06 13.46
CA VAL A 110 1.93 11.34 13.36
C VAL A 110 2.13 10.08 12.52
N ILE A 111 1.70 8.92 13.04
CA ILE A 111 1.99 7.61 12.42
C ILE A 111 1.34 7.51 11.05
N GLU A 112 0.13 8.02 10.92
CA GLU A 112 -0.67 8.07 9.70
C GLU A 112 0.05 8.88 8.62
N HIS A 113 0.60 10.04 8.96
CA HIS A 113 1.43 10.81 8.02
C HIS A 113 2.72 10.09 7.65
N GLN A 114 3.35 9.33 8.58
CA GLN A 114 4.52 8.51 8.26
C GLN A 114 4.17 7.41 7.25
N VAL A 115 2.99 6.80 7.40
CA VAL A 115 2.46 5.81 6.49
C VAL A 115 2.13 6.43 5.14
N ASP A 116 1.56 7.64 5.09
CA ASP A 116 1.29 8.37 3.84
C ASP A 116 2.58 8.67 3.05
N VAL A 117 3.64 9.10 3.72
CA VAL A 117 4.96 9.25 3.10
C VAL A 117 5.45 7.89 2.56
N MET A 118 5.30 6.81 3.32
CA MET A 118 5.69 5.47 2.88
C MET A 118 4.88 4.98 1.67
N LYS A 119 3.58 5.29 1.58
CA LYS A 119 2.73 4.98 0.43
C LYS A 119 3.25 5.65 -0.84
N LEU A 120 3.55 6.96 -0.77
CA LEU A 120 4.11 7.70 -1.91
C LEU A 120 5.48 7.14 -2.33
N GLU A 121 6.38 6.89 -1.38
CA GLU A 121 7.69 6.29 -1.67
C GLU A 121 7.55 4.90 -2.31
N THR A 122 6.60 4.09 -1.84
CA THR A 122 6.30 2.78 -2.41
C THR A 122 5.79 2.90 -3.84
N GLY A 123 4.83 3.79 -4.10
CA GLY A 123 4.33 4.05 -5.44
C GLY A 123 5.42 4.57 -6.40
N ILE A 124 6.29 5.47 -5.95
CA ILE A 124 7.39 6.01 -6.77
C ILE A 124 8.42 4.93 -7.10
N THR A 125 8.78 4.09 -6.13
CA THR A 125 9.89 3.13 -6.28
C THR A 125 9.46 1.78 -6.88
N ILE A 126 8.28 1.30 -6.50
CA ILE A 126 7.74 -0.02 -6.85
C ILE A 126 6.58 0.09 -7.82
N GLY A 127 5.73 1.12 -7.68
CA GLY A 127 4.42 1.17 -8.33
C GLY A 127 3.43 0.20 -7.70
N GLY A 128 2.29 0.01 -8.36
CA GLY A 128 1.26 -0.95 -7.96
C GLY A 128 -0.04 -0.27 -7.56
N ILE A 129 -0.80 -0.94 -6.72
CA ILE A 129 -2.11 -0.53 -6.21
C ILE A 129 -1.96 -0.32 -4.71
N ILE A 130 -2.14 0.91 -4.23
CA ILE A 130 -1.99 1.27 -2.83
C ILE A 130 -3.39 1.48 -2.26
N LEU A 131 -3.72 0.73 -1.21
CA LEU A 131 -5.01 0.78 -0.53
C LEU A 131 -4.81 0.89 1.00
N ASP A 132 -5.66 1.67 1.66
CA ASP A 132 -5.80 1.64 3.11
C ASP A 132 -6.42 0.33 3.58
N THR A 133 -6.12 -0.04 4.82
CA THR A 133 -6.55 -1.32 5.42
C THR A 133 -8.05 -1.38 5.74
N ASP A 134 -8.79 -0.30 5.50
CA ASP A 134 -10.24 -0.19 5.55
C ASP A 134 -10.90 -0.07 4.17
N VAL A 135 -10.13 -0.16 3.08
CA VAL A 135 -10.65 -0.12 1.70
C VAL A 135 -10.95 -1.52 1.17
N LEU A 136 -12.20 -1.73 0.75
CA LEU A 136 -12.66 -2.99 0.17
C LEU A 136 -12.60 -2.98 -1.36
N THR A 137 -11.97 -4.01 -1.93
CA THR A 137 -12.01 -4.25 -3.37
C THR A 137 -13.28 -4.98 -3.75
N LEU A 138 -14.13 -4.38 -4.59
CA LEU A 138 -15.42 -4.97 -4.97
C LEU A 138 -15.42 -5.68 -6.33
N ARG A 139 -14.40 -5.42 -7.17
CA ARG A 139 -14.25 -5.99 -8.51
C ARG A 139 -12.81 -5.92 -8.98
N SER A 140 -12.54 -6.52 -10.13
CA SER A 140 -11.20 -6.50 -10.71
C SER A 140 -10.70 -5.07 -10.98
N LEU A 141 -9.46 -4.81 -10.58
CA LEU A 141 -8.74 -3.56 -10.82
C LEU A 141 -7.89 -3.62 -12.10
N GLN A 142 -7.83 -4.77 -12.77
CA GLN A 142 -7.10 -4.95 -14.04
C GLN A 142 -7.40 -3.87 -15.09
N PRO A 143 -8.67 -3.46 -15.33
CA PRO A 143 -8.96 -2.47 -16.37
C PRO A 143 -8.33 -1.08 -16.10
N LEU A 144 -8.02 -0.77 -14.85
CA LEU A 144 -7.41 0.51 -14.45
C LEU A 144 -5.89 0.50 -14.61
N ARG A 145 -5.26 -0.68 -14.73
CA ARG A 145 -3.80 -0.80 -14.83
C ARG A 145 -3.21 -0.30 -16.15
N ARG A 146 -4.06 0.05 -17.12
CA ARG A 146 -3.68 0.57 -18.45
C ARG A 146 -3.23 2.02 -18.43
N PHE A 147 -3.57 2.74 -17.35
CA PHE A 147 -3.16 4.12 -17.14
C PHE A 147 -1.82 4.16 -16.41
N ASP A 148 -1.14 5.31 -16.47
CA ASP A 148 0.12 5.50 -15.73
C ASP A 148 -0.12 5.79 -14.24
N CYS A 149 -1.17 6.54 -13.94
CA CYS A 149 -1.60 6.88 -12.58
C CYS A 149 -3.14 6.96 -12.52
N VAL A 150 -3.72 6.41 -11.46
CA VAL A 150 -5.17 6.45 -11.18
C VAL A 150 -5.34 6.74 -9.69
N ILE A 151 -6.07 7.79 -9.33
CA ILE A 151 -6.23 8.20 -7.94
C ILE A 151 -7.72 8.37 -7.63
N GLY A 152 -8.14 7.90 -6.45
CA GLY A 152 -9.49 8.12 -5.96
C GLY A 152 -9.73 9.61 -5.66
N ARG A 153 -10.96 10.07 -5.87
CA ARG A 153 -11.38 11.41 -5.49
C ARG A 153 -12.01 11.38 -4.10
N GLU A 154 -11.44 12.11 -3.16
CA GLU A 154 -12.00 12.27 -1.81
C GLU A 154 -12.98 13.44 -1.82
N SER A 155 -14.27 13.11 -1.99
CA SER A 155 -15.37 14.08 -2.10
C SER A 155 -15.17 15.11 -3.23
N SER A 156 -15.84 16.26 -3.17
CA SER A 156 -15.68 17.31 -4.19
C SER A 156 -14.36 18.09 -4.05
N ILE A 157 -13.64 17.96 -2.92
CA ILE A 157 -12.57 18.89 -2.53
C ILE A 157 -11.14 18.35 -2.63
N GLY A 158 -10.93 17.06 -2.91
CA GLY A 158 -9.58 16.49 -2.94
C GLY A 158 -9.42 15.17 -3.65
N LEU A 159 -8.17 14.71 -3.70
CA LEU A 159 -7.78 13.34 -4.05
C LEU A 159 -7.56 12.53 -2.77
N THR A 160 -7.37 11.21 -2.85
CA THR A 160 -7.07 10.41 -1.64
C THR A 160 -5.73 9.69 -1.75
N ILE A 161 -4.95 9.73 -0.66
CA ILE A 161 -3.79 8.87 -0.46
C ILE A 161 -4.17 7.42 -0.13
N GLY A 162 -5.42 7.20 0.32
CA GLY A 162 -5.90 5.90 0.78
C GLY A 162 -6.29 4.93 -0.34
N ALA A 163 -6.39 5.40 -1.59
CA ALA A 163 -6.67 4.55 -2.73
C ALA A 163 -6.11 5.14 -4.04
N PHE A 164 -4.96 4.64 -4.47
CA PHE A 164 -4.37 5.03 -5.75
C PHE A 164 -3.60 3.88 -6.41
N MET A 165 -3.32 4.02 -7.70
CA MET A 165 -2.59 3.08 -8.52
C MET A 165 -1.58 3.84 -9.38
N THR A 166 -0.37 3.32 -9.54
CA THR A 166 0.69 4.06 -10.23
C THR A 166 1.73 3.12 -10.85
N LYS A 167 2.27 3.51 -12.00
CA LYS A 167 3.54 2.95 -12.47
C LYS A 167 4.67 3.45 -11.56
N PRO A 168 5.81 2.72 -11.48
CA PRO A 168 7.01 3.25 -10.86
C PRO A 168 7.47 4.52 -11.58
N ARG A 169 7.99 5.50 -10.81
CA ARG A 169 8.52 6.78 -11.30
C ARG A 169 7.49 7.61 -12.09
N ASP A 170 6.22 7.51 -11.72
CA ASP A 170 5.20 8.38 -12.29
C ASP A 170 5.43 9.85 -11.94
N ILE A 171 5.22 10.73 -12.93
CA ILE A 171 5.52 12.17 -12.78
C ILE A 171 4.57 12.83 -11.79
N PHE A 172 3.27 12.51 -11.85
CA PHE A 172 2.29 13.08 -10.93
C PHE A 172 2.65 12.73 -9.49
N LEU A 173 2.98 11.45 -9.23
CA LEU A 173 3.30 10.99 -7.88
C LEU A 173 4.61 11.61 -7.35
N MET A 174 5.61 11.83 -8.21
CA MET A 174 6.83 12.54 -7.83
C MET A 174 6.56 14.01 -7.50
N LEU A 175 5.70 14.69 -8.27
CA LEU A 175 5.27 16.06 -7.96
C LEU A 175 4.48 16.12 -6.65
N TRP A 176 3.57 15.16 -6.42
CA TRP A 176 2.85 15.05 -5.16
C TRP A 176 3.81 14.85 -3.99
N TYR A 177 4.76 13.93 -4.10
CA TYR A 177 5.80 13.77 -3.08
C TYR A 177 6.61 15.05 -2.86
N MET A 178 6.96 15.79 -3.90
CA MET A 178 7.67 17.08 -3.78
C MET A 178 6.91 18.13 -2.97
N LEU A 179 5.57 18.11 -2.95
CA LEU A 179 4.78 19.03 -2.11
C LEU A 179 5.07 18.84 -0.61
N TYR A 180 5.55 17.66 -0.18
CA TYR A 180 5.97 17.43 1.21
C TYR A 180 7.22 18.23 1.62
N GLN A 181 7.87 18.99 0.73
CA GLN A 181 8.88 19.98 1.12
C GLN A 181 8.31 21.08 2.04
N THR A 182 7.00 21.36 1.92
CA THR A 182 6.25 22.29 2.77
C THR A 182 5.43 21.57 3.85
N PHE A 183 5.73 20.29 4.12
CA PHE A 183 4.94 19.47 5.03
C PHE A 183 4.76 20.12 6.41
N ASP A 184 3.49 20.15 6.83
CA ASP A 184 3.04 20.55 8.16
C ASP A 184 2.32 19.35 8.81
N ASP A 185 2.96 18.78 9.82
CA ASP A 185 2.50 17.60 10.54
C ASP A 185 1.23 17.87 11.38
N GLY A 186 0.85 19.15 11.56
CA GLY A 186 -0.41 19.54 12.18
C GLY A 186 -1.60 19.57 11.23
N GLN A 187 -1.39 19.42 9.92
CA GLN A 187 -2.43 19.55 8.90
C GLN A 187 -2.81 18.19 8.29
N TRP A 188 -3.84 17.56 8.87
CA TRP A 188 -4.26 16.19 8.54
C TRP A 188 -4.44 15.92 7.04
N ALA A 189 -5.26 16.73 6.37
CA ALA A 189 -5.66 16.49 4.98
C ALA A 189 -4.81 17.25 3.96
N GLN A 190 -3.98 18.21 4.37
CA GLN A 190 -3.41 19.18 3.44
C GLN A 190 -2.53 18.50 2.37
N HIS A 191 -1.58 17.68 2.80
CA HIS A 191 -0.63 17.02 1.88
C HIS A 191 -1.18 15.70 1.33
N SER A 192 -2.03 15.00 2.09
CA SER A 192 -2.58 13.70 1.70
C SER A 192 -3.84 13.78 0.84
N VAL A 193 -4.52 14.94 0.78
CA VAL A 193 -5.83 15.08 0.12
C VAL A 193 -5.92 16.34 -0.76
N LEU A 194 -5.62 17.53 -0.20
CA LEU A 194 -5.98 18.81 -0.83
C LEU A 194 -4.96 19.31 -1.87
N LEU A 195 -3.68 19.40 -1.50
CA LEU A 195 -2.63 19.89 -2.39
C LEU A 195 -2.45 19.07 -3.68
N PRO A 196 -2.55 17.72 -3.71
CA PRO A 196 -2.35 16.98 -4.95
C PRO A 196 -3.40 17.29 -6.03
N GLN A 197 -4.57 17.83 -5.70
CA GLN A 197 -5.55 18.28 -6.70
C GLN A 197 -5.07 19.51 -7.49
N GLN A 198 -4.04 20.21 -7.01
CA GLN A 198 -3.51 21.44 -7.62
C GLN A 198 -2.40 21.18 -8.64
N ILE A 199 -2.02 19.91 -8.87
CA ILE A 199 -1.03 19.47 -9.86
C ILE A 199 -1.72 19.29 -11.21
#